data_AF-A0A7H8KSB1-F1
#
_entry.id   AF-A0A7H8KSB1-F1
#
_cell.length_a   1.000
_cell.length_b   1.000
_cell.length_c   1.000
_cell.angle_alpha   90.00
_cell.angle_beta   90.00
_cell.angle_gamma   90.00
#
_symmetry.space_group_name_H-M   'P 1'
#
loop_
_entity.id
_entity.type
_entity.pdbx_description
1 polymer ?
#
loop_
_entity_poly.entity_id
_entity_poly.type
_entity_poly.pdbx_seq_one_letter_code
_entity_poly.pdbx_strand_id
1 'polypeptide(L)'
;MSTIEVDPRVADAARSALHAAGYAPEVMCGDGSFGWSAAAPYDRLLSTVPVRDIPPAWPDQTRPGGVIVSPVSPLLGGGAIVRLTVGDNGTASGRFTRSAAFMMLRRQRYAAAPVDDYLPGEWPGDAEQSWTEPDPETVGADWPALFACALALPDVYYRRNDYGPGRTWWLFDTAVTSWATVDSVPGQPRFEVHQSGPRQLWDEMATAHHRWTAAGRPGYDRYGLTVTPTGQTAWLDDPDTPVSGRDAAG
;
A
#
# COMPACT_ATOMS: atom_id res chain seq x y z
N MET A 1 -19.97 3.03 -21.69
CA MET A 1 -18.96 2.52 -20.73
C MET A 1 -17.65 2.43 -21.48
N SER A 2 -16.56 2.84 -20.85
CA SER A 2 -15.22 2.83 -21.45
C SER A 2 -14.26 2.08 -20.52
N THR A 3 -13.24 1.44 -21.09
CA THR A 3 -12.20 0.70 -20.36
C THR A 3 -10.83 0.91 -21.00
N ILE A 4 -9.80 1.04 -20.17
CA ILE A 4 -8.42 1.30 -20.62
C ILE A 4 -7.50 0.15 -20.21
N GLU A 5 -6.65 -0.29 -21.12
CA GLU A 5 -5.64 -1.32 -20.91
C GLU A 5 -4.29 -0.83 -21.45
N VAL A 6 -3.21 -1.03 -20.70
CA VAL A 6 -1.87 -0.53 -21.07
C VAL A 6 -1.16 -1.45 -22.05
N ASP A 7 -1.54 -2.73 -22.10
CA ASP A 7 -1.00 -3.71 -23.03
C ASP A 7 -1.80 -3.76 -24.34
N PRO A 8 -1.21 -3.41 -25.49
CA PRO A 8 -1.95 -3.37 -26.75
C PRO A 8 -2.53 -4.75 -27.14
N ARG A 9 -1.82 -5.84 -26.83
CA ARG A 9 -2.30 -7.19 -27.16
C ARG A 9 -3.50 -7.58 -26.31
N VAL A 10 -3.50 -7.21 -25.03
CA VAL A 10 -4.62 -7.46 -24.12
C VAL A 10 -5.81 -6.58 -24.51
N ALA A 11 -5.58 -5.33 -24.89
CA ALA A 11 -6.62 -4.42 -25.37
C ALA A 11 -7.33 -4.96 -26.64
N ASP A 12 -6.56 -5.44 -27.62
CA ASP A 12 -7.10 -6.03 -28.85
C ASP A 12 -7.89 -7.32 -28.59
N ALA A 13 -7.38 -8.17 -27.70
CA ALA A 13 -8.09 -9.37 -27.27
C ALA A 13 -9.39 -9.02 -26.55
N ALA A 14 -9.38 -8.01 -25.67
CA ALA A 14 -10.55 -7.55 -24.96
C ALA A 14 -11.62 -7.00 -25.91
N ARG A 15 -11.25 -6.17 -26.91
CA ARG A 15 -12.15 -5.69 -27.96
C ARG A 15 -12.86 -6.85 -28.66
N SER A 16 -12.09 -7.84 -29.09
CA SER A 16 -12.60 -9.00 -29.81
C SER A 16 -13.56 -9.83 -28.96
N ALA A 17 -13.18 -10.11 -27.71
CA ALA A 17 -14.00 -10.88 -26.77
C ALA A 17 -15.31 -10.18 -26.39
N LEU A 18 -15.26 -8.87 -26.11
CA LEU A 18 -16.42 -8.06 -25.77
C LEU A 18 -17.42 -8.01 -26.93
N HIS A 19 -16.94 -7.75 -28.15
CA HIS A 19 -17.77 -7.75 -29.35
C HIS A 19 -18.42 -9.11 -29.60
N ALA A 20 -17.66 -10.21 -29.48
CA ALA A 20 -18.19 -11.57 -29.63
C ALA A 20 -19.27 -11.91 -28.59
N ALA A 21 -19.18 -11.32 -27.38
CA ALA A 21 -20.18 -11.47 -26.32
C ALA A 21 -21.38 -10.51 -26.44
N GLY A 22 -21.45 -9.69 -27.51
CA GLY A 22 -22.54 -8.74 -27.74
C GLY A 22 -22.41 -7.41 -26.97
N TYR A 23 -21.25 -7.14 -26.38
CA TYR A 23 -20.96 -5.87 -25.71
C TYR A 23 -20.13 -4.94 -26.61
N ALA A 24 -20.39 -3.64 -26.51
CA ALA A 24 -19.68 -2.62 -27.28
C ALA A 24 -19.20 -1.45 -26.40
N PRO A 25 -18.42 -1.68 -25.33
CA PRO A 25 -17.76 -0.58 -24.63
C PRO A 25 -16.61 -0.04 -25.49
N GLU A 26 -16.25 1.22 -25.26
CA GLU A 26 -15.03 1.78 -25.83
C GLU A 26 -13.80 1.20 -25.13
N VAL A 27 -12.93 0.52 -25.88
CA VAL A 27 -11.69 -0.06 -25.35
C VAL A 27 -10.50 0.75 -25.83
N MET A 28 -9.84 1.43 -24.89
CA MET A 28 -8.68 2.28 -25.15
C MET A 28 -7.40 1.52 -24.81
N CYS A 29 -6.33 1.81 -25.56
CA CYS A 29 -4.99 1.32 -25.23
C CYS A 29 -4.17 2.49 -24.68
N GLY A 30 -3.75 2.42 -23.43
CA GLY A 30 -2.99 3.48 -22.77
C GLY A 30 -2.77 3.23 -21.28
N ASP A 31 -1.96 4.07 -20.65
CA ASP A 31 -1.70 3.99 -19.21
C ASP A 31 -2.87 4.62 -18.43
N GLY A 32 -3.66 3.76 -17.77
CA GLY A 32 -4.82 4.15 -16.97
C GLY A 32 -4.52 5.07 -15.78
N SER A 33 -3.25 5.24 -15.39
CA SER A 33 -2.89 6.22 -14.35
C SER A 33 -3.10 7.67 -14.80
N PHE A 34 -3.15 7.93 -16.10
CA PHE A 34 -3.50 9.26 -16.65
C PHE A 34 -5.00 9.43 -16.88
N GLY A 35 -5.82 8.40 -16.58
CA GLY A 35 -7.23 8.36 -16.95
C GLY A 35 -7.43 8.42 -18.47
N TRP A 36 -8.59 8.92 -18.90
CA TRP A 36 -8.89 9.18 -20.30
C TRP A 36 -9.79 10.42 -20.45
N SER A 37 -9.17 11.60 -20.44
CA SER A 37 -9.87 12.89 -20.37
C SER A 37 -10.89 13.13 -21.50
N ALA A 38 -10.72 12.51 -22.67
CA ALA A 38 -11.65 12.64 -23.79
C ALA A 38 -13.07 12.11 -23.48
N ALA A 39 -13.21 11.22 -22.49
CA ALA A 39 -14.49 10.69 -22.03
C ALA A 39 -14.91 11.22 -20.63
N ALA A 40 -14.15 12.14 -20.06
CA ALA A 40 -14.47 12.78 -18.79
C ALA A 40 -15.61 13.82 -18.97
N PRO A 41 -16.36 14.16 -17.90
CA PRO A 41 -16.25 13.62 -16.55
C PRO A 41 -16.95 12.27 -16.37
N TYR A 42 -16.42 11.43 -15.49
CA TYR A 42 -17.02 10.16 -15.13
C TYR A 42 -17.99 10.26 -13.95
N ASP A 43 -19.08 9.48 -13.99
CA ASP A 43 -19.91 9.20 -12.81
C ASP A 43 -19.22 8.26 -11.82
N ARG A 44 -18.52 7.26 -12.35
CA ARG A 44 -17.92 6.16 -11.61
C ARG A 44 -16.61 5.76 -12.28
N LEU A 45 -15.56 5.62 -11.47
CA LEU A 45 -14.28 5.06 -11.89
C LEU A 45 -14.02 3.79 -11.10
N LEU A 46 -13.73 2.70 -11.80
CA LEU A 46 -13.35 1.42 -11.20
C LEU A 46 -11.95 1.07 -11.65
N SER A 47 -11.02 0.95 -10.70
CA SER A 47 -9.71 0.37 -10.97
C SER A 47 -9.73 -1.12 -10.64
N THR A 48 -9.33 -1.94 -11.61
CA THR A 48 -9.09 -3.39 -11.42
C THR A 48 -7.61 -3.71 -11.21
N VAL A 49 -6.80 -2.69 -10.88
CA VAL A 49 -5.38 -2.79 -10.58
C VAL A 49 -5.03 -1.97 -9.34
N PRO A 50 -4.22 -2.49 -8.40
CA PRO A 50 -3.88 -1.79 -7.19
C PRO A 50 -2.88 -0.69 -7.46
N VAL A 51 -3.05 0.36 -6.67
CA VAL A 51 -2.18 1.52 -6.63
C VAL A 51 -1.64 1.68 -5.20
N ARG A 52 -0.46 2.26 -5.05
CA ARG A 52 0.00 2.80 -3.76
C ARG A 52 -0.70 4.12 -3.50
N ASP A 53 -0.72 4.98 -4.51
CA ASP A 53 -1.34 6.30 -4.46
C ASP A 53 -2.41 6.44 -5.54
N ILE A 54 -3.55 7.01 -5.18
CA ILE A 54 -4.62 7.32 -6.13
C ILE A 54 -4.08 8.33 -7.15
N PRO A 55 -4.02 7.99 -8.47
CA PRO A 55 -3.54 8.93 -9.48
C PRO A 55 -4.38 10.21 -9.50
N PRO A 56 -3.77 11.42 -9.51
CA PRO A 56 -4.51 12.68 -9.50
C PRO A 56 -5.52 12.84 -10.64
N ALA A 57 -5.22 12.24 -11.81
CA ALA A 57 -6.11 12.24 -12.95
C ALA A 57 -7.49 11.59 -12.67
N TRP A 58 -7.59 10.70 -11.68
CA TRP A 58 -8.84 10.01 -11.37
C TRP A 58 -9.90 10.91 -10.72
N PRO A 59 -9.62 11.60 -9.59
CA PRO A 59 -10.54 12.61 -9.07
C PRO A 59 -10.72 13.78 -10.04
N ASP A 60 -9.68 14.22 -10.75
CA ASP A 60 -9.79 15.32 -11.72
C ASP A 60 -10.75 15.04 -12.88
N GLN A 61 -10.83 13.78 -13.32
CA GLN A 61 -11.69 13.34 -14.42
C GLN A 61 -13.03 12.75 -13.95
N THR A 62 -13.31 12.74 -12.65
CA THR A 62 -14.57 12.25 -12.09
C THR A 62 -15.36 13.43 -11.55
N ARG A 63 -16.66 13.51 -11.84
CA ARG A 63 -17.47 14.64 -11.36
C ARG A 63 -17.54 14.70 -9.83
N PRO A 64 -17.71 15.87 -9.21
CA PRO A 64 -18.10 15.97 -7.80
C PRO A 64 -19.33 15.10 -7.49
N GLY A 65 -19.28 14.37 -6.38
CA GLY A 65 -20.25 13.33 -6.00
C GLY A 65 -20.10 12.00 -6.76
N GLY A 66 -19.18 11.92 -7.73
CA GLY A 66 -18.80 10.67 -8.38
C GLY A 66 -18.05 9.73 -7.43
N VAL A 67 -17.92 8.47 -7.81
CA VAL A 67 -17.31 7.44 -6.94
C VAL A 67 -16.13 6.79 -7.63
N ILE A 68 -15.01 6.73 -6.92
CA ILE A 68 -13.83 5.96 -7.30
C ILE A 68 -13.79 4.71 -6.42
N VAL A 69 -13.67 3.54 -7.05
CA VAL A 69 -13.40 2.28 -6.35
C VAL A 69 -12.07 1.74 -6.84
N SER A 70 -11.11 1.60 -5.93
CA SER A 70 -9.77 1.10 -6.29
C SER A 70 -9.23 0.19 -5.19
N PRO A 71 -8.56 -0.92 -5.53
CA PRO A 71 -7.64 -1.53 -4.60
C PRO A 71 -6.46 -0.58 -4.36
N VAL A 72 -6.08 -0.42 -3.09
CA VAL A 72 -4.87 0.27 -2.65
C VAL A 72 -4.00 -0.77 -1.98
N SER A 73 -2.75 -0.89 -2.42
CA SER A 73 -1.81 -1.88 -1.90
C SER A 73 -0.52 -1.20 -1.47
N PRO A 74 -0.36 -0.94 -0.16
CA PRO A 74 0.88 -0.47 0.42
C PRO A 74 2.05 -1.45 0.21
N LEU A 75 3.27 -0.96 0.41
CA LEU A 75 4.50 -1.72 0.23
C LEU A 75 4.70 -2.83 1.28
N LEU A 76 4.34 -2.57 2.53
CA LEU A 76 4.35 -3.58 3.59
C LEU A 76 3.25 -4.65 3.46
N GLY A 77 2.33 -4.51 2.49
CA GLY A 77 1.25 -5.47 2.24
C GLY A 77 -0.09 -5.04 2.84
N GLY A 78 -0.99 -6.00 3.05
CA GLY A 78 -2.29 -5.72 3.64
C GLY A 78 -3.36 -5.13 2.71
N GLY A 79 -3.12 -5.04 1.39
CA GLY A 79 -3.94 -4.28 0.44
C GLY A 79 -5.46 -4.44 0.56
N ALA A 80 -6.19 -3.36 0.31
CA ALA A 80 -7.64 -3.26 0.53
C ALA A 80 -8.34 -2.39 -0.53
N ILE A 81 -9.64 -2.63 -0.75
CA ILE A 81 -10.46 -1.81 -1.64
C ILE A 81 -10.91 -0.55 -0.91
N VAL A 82 -10.59 0.61 -1.47
CA VAL A 82 -11.14 1.91 -1.07
C VAL A 82 -12.32 2.31 -1.95
N ARG A 83 -13.36 2.89 -1.34
CA ARG A 83 -14.46 3.55 -2.03
C ARG A 83 -14.45 5.03 -1.66
N LEU A 84 -14.02 5.87 -2.60
CA LEU A 84 -13.92 7.31 -2.43
C LEU A 84 -15.10 8.00 -3.09
N THR A 85 -15.61 9.05 -2.46
CA THR A 85 -16.51 10.02 -3.07
C THR A 85 -15.70 11.23 -3.47
N VAL A 86 -15.81 11.65 -4.72
CA VAL A 86 -15.08 12.80 -5.27
C VAL A 86 -15.74 14.08 -4.79
N GLY A 87 -14.94 14.99 -4.24
CA GLY A 87 -15.34 16.33 -3.85
C GLY A 87 -15.02 17.35 -4.94
N ASP A 88 -14.87 18.60 -4.54
CA ASP A 88 -14.44 19.67 -5.44
C ASP A 88 -12.90 19.71 -5.54
N ASN A 89 -12.38 20.37 -6.57
CA ASN A 89 -10.96 20.71 -6.74
C ASN A 89 -10.00 19.50 -6.65
N GLY A 90 -10.36 18.38 -7.30
CA GLY A 90 -9.49 17.19 -7.37
C GLY A 90 -9.37 16.41 -6.05
N THR A 91 -10.26 16.65 -5.09
CA THR A 91 -10.29 15.94 -3.82
C THR A 91 -11.17 14.69 -3.88
N ALA A 92 -10.86 13.68 -3.06
CA ALA A 92 -11.74 12.53 -2.85
C ALA A 92 -11.54 11.96 -1.45
N SER A 93 -12.61 11.49 -0.81
CA SER A 93 -12.51 10.87 0.52
C SER A 93 -13.48 9.72 0.71
N GLY A 94 -13.11 8.74 1.51
CA GLY A 94 -13.96 7.61 1.82
C GLY A 94 -13.24 6.49 2.57
N ARG A 95 -13.92 5.35 2.71
CA ARG A 95 -13.48 4.24 3.56
C ARG A 95 -12.92 3.08 2.75
N PHE A 96 -12.02 2.33 3.38
CA PHE A 96 -11.70 0.99 2.92
C PHE A 96 -12.87 0.04 3.25
N THR A 97 -12.87 -1.14 2.64
CA THR A 97 -14.00 -2.07 2.74
C THR A 97 -13.54 -3.47 3.11
N ARG A 98 -12.68 -4.08 2.29
CA ARG A 98 -12.18 -5.44 2.47
C ARG A 98 -10.83 -5.60 1.81
N SER A 99 -10.13 -6.65 2.21
CA SER A 99 -8.88 -7.08 1.57
C SER A 99 -9.07 -7.29 0.06
N ALA A 100 -8.03 -6.94 -0.70
CA ALA A 100 -7.92 -7.25 -2.12
C ALA A 100 -6.46 -7.43 -2.51
N ALA A 101 -6.19 -8.46 -3.32
CA ALA A 101 -4.88 -8.74 -3.88
C ALA A 101 -5.00 -8.85 -5.41
N PHE A 102 -4.13 -8.14 -6.12
CA PHE A 102 -4.13 -7.99 -7.58
C PHE A 102 -2.71 -7.67 -8.05
N MET A 103 -2.45 -7.71 -9.36
CA MET A 103 -1.18 -7.27 -9.93
C MET A 103 -1.07 -5.75 -9.97
N MET A 104 -0.05 -5.19 -9.30
CA MET A 104 0.21 -3.73 -9.25
C MET A 104 0.18 -3.06 -10.62
N LEU A 105 -0.49 -1.90 -10.67
CA LEU A 105 -0.45 -0.94 -11.76
C LEU A 105 1.02 -0.73 -12.17
N ARG A 106 1.33 -0.93 -13.46
CA ARG A 106 2.71 -1.03 -13.97
C ARG A 106 3.59 0.14 -13.52
N ARG A 107 3.08 1.37 -13.57
CA ARG A 107 3.81 2.60 -13.22
C ARG A 107 4.12 2.74 -11.73
N GLN A 108 3.36 2.09 -10.87
CA GLN A 108 3.52 2.16 -9.42
C GLN A 108 4.15 0.89 -8.82
N ARG A 109 4.69 0.01 -9.66
CA ARG A 109 5.54 -1.10 -9.20
C ARG A 109 6.80 -0.52 -8.59
N TYR A 110 7.10 -0.93 -7.37
CA TYR A 110 8.34 -0.56 -6.72
C TYR A 110 9.42 -1.58 -7.04
N ALA A 111 10.56 -1.11 -7.54
CA ALA A 111 11.77 -1.89 -7.68
C ALA A 111 12.64 -1.66 -6.44
N ALA A 112 12.70 -2.65 -5.56
CA ALA A 112 13.48 -2.54 -4.33
C ALA A 112 14.98 -2.46 -4.63
N ALA A 113 15.69 -1.61 -3.89
CA ALA A 113 17.14 -1.51 -3.99
C ALA A 113 17.83 -2.82 -3.55
N PRO A 114 19.04 -3.12 -4.06
CA PRO A 114 19.90 -4.18 -3.53
C PRO A 114 20.10 -4.03 -2.01
N VAL A 115 20.27 -5.15 -1.30
CA VAL A 115 20.53 -5.12 0.16
C VAL A 115 21.86 -4.42 0.46
N ASP A 116 22.85 -4.62 -0.40
CA ASP A 116 24.18 -4.00 -0.30
C ASP A 116 24.14 -2.47 -0.26
N ASP A 117 23.10 -1.83 -0.81
CA ASP A 117 22.92 -0.38 -0.72
C ASP A 117 22.55 0.07 0.71
N TYR A 118 21.91 -0.81 1.50
CA TYR A 118 21.57 -0.57 2.91
C TYR A 118 22.67 -1.08 3.86
N LEU A 119 23.31 -2.19 3.51
CA LEU A 119 24.34 -2.86 4.29
C LEU A 119 25.54 -3.16 3.38
N PRO A 120 26.43 -2.17 3.13
CA PRO A 120 27.57 -2.34 2.23
C PRO A 120 28.72 -3.17 2.83
N GLY A 121 28.65 -3.48 4.13
CA GLY A 121 29.66 -4.24 4.87
C GLY A 121 29.23 -5.67 5.19
N GLU A 122 30.02 -6.34 6.03
CA GLU A 122 29.64 -7.64 6.57
C GLU A 122 28.50 -7.49 7.57
N TRP A 123 27.59 -8.47 7.59
CA TRP A 123 26.56 -8.58 8.61
C TRP A 123 27.16 -8.66 10.03
N PRO A 124 26.60 -7.96 11.05
CA PRO A 124 25.42 -7.09 11.02
C PRO A 124 25.73 -5.60 10.74
N GLY A 125 26.94 -5.28 10.28
CA GLY A 125 27.35 -3.90 10.01
C GLY A 125 27.47 -3.07 11.29
N ASP A 126 26.94 -1.85 11.24
CA ASP A 126 26.85 -0.90 12.36
C ASP A 126 25.51 -0.99 13.11
N ALA A 127 24.75 -2.08 12.92
CA ALA A 127 23.43 -2.22 13.49
C ALA A 127 23.42 -2.27 15.02
N GLU A 128 22.42 -1.63 15.60
CA GLU A 128 22.06 -1.81 17.00
C GLU A 128 21.27 -3.12 17.16
N GLN A 129 21.68 -3.91 18.15
CA GLN A 129 21.01 -5.15 18.52
C GLN A 129 20.03 -4.91 19.66
N SER A 130 18.80 -5.41 19.52
CA SER A 130 17.78 -5.40 20.56
C SER A 130 16.90 -6.66 20.50
N TRP A 131 15.81 -6.66 21.28
CA TRP A 131 14.89 -7.80 21.37
C TRP A 131 13.45 -7.30 21.38
N THR A 132 12.56 -8.09 20.79
CA THR A 132 11.14 -7.80 20.73
C THR A 132 10.31 -9.00 21.19
N GLU A 133 9.17 -8.75 21.82
CA GLU A 133 8.19 -9.77 22.21
C GLU A 133 7.24 -10.17 21.07
N PRO A 134 6.67 -9.23 20.26
CA PRO A 134 5.83 -9.64 19.14
C PRO A 134 6.61 -10.43 18.09
N ASP A 135 6.13 -11.64 17.80
CA ASP A 135 6.62 -12.44 16.69
C ASP A 135 6.29 -11.76 15.35
N PRO A 136 7.27 -11.46 14.49
CA PRO A 136 7.01 -10.84 13.19
C PRO A 136 6.11 -11.71 12.29
N GLU A 137 6.11 -13.04 12.43
CA GLU A 137 5.18 -13.89 11.69
C GLU A 137 3.74 -13.73 12.20
N THR A 138 3.53 -13.45 13.49
CA THR A 138 2.19 -13.18 14.03
C THR A 138 1.66 -11.84 13.52
N VAL A 139 2.50 -10.80 13.51
CA VAL A 139 2.15 -9.48 12.96
C VAL A 139 1.87 -9.60 11.45
N GLY A 140 2.68 -10.37 10.73
CA GLY A 140 2.58 -10.57 9.29
C GLY A 140 1.43 -11.46 8.82
N ALA A 141 0.96 -12.39 9.67
CA ALA A 141 -0.13 -13.31 9.34
C ALA A 141 -1.52 -12.67 9.46
N ASP A 142 -1.66 -11.62 10.28
CA ASP A 142 -2.91 -10.89 10.46
C ASP A 142 -3.00 -9.75 9.42
N TRP A 143 -3.72 -10.01 8.32
CA TRP A 143 -3.83 -9.09 7.18
C TRP A 143 -4.34 -7.68 7.55
N PRO A 144 -5.39 -7.51 8.39
CA PRO A 144 -5.76 -6.22 8.96
C PRO A 144 -4.65 -5.53 9.76
N ALA A 145 -3.90 -6.28 10.58
CA ALA A 145 -2.80 -5.73 11.35
C ALA A 145 -1.67 -5.22 10.43
N LEU A 146 -1.27 -6.05 9.46
CA LEU A 146 -0.26 -5.70 8.46
C LEU A 146 -0.70 -4.50 7.62
N PHE A 147 -1.99 -4.41 7.27
CA PHE A 147 -2.55 -3.24 6.58
C PHE A 147 -2.44 -1.97 7.42
N ALA A 148 -2.80 -2.03 8.70
CA ALA A 148 -2.68 -0.89 9.61
C ALA A 148 -1.22 -0.42 9.76
N CYS A 149 -0.28 -1.35 9.93
CA CYS A 149 1.15 -1.05 9.95
C CYS A 149 1.60 -0.41 8.62
N ALA A 150 1.12 -0.93 7.50
CA ALA A 150 1.48 -0.43 6.19
C ALA A 150 0.92 0.97 5.87
N LEU A 151 -0.25 1.32 6.41
CA LEU A 151 -0.77 2.69 6.35
C LEU A 151 0.04 3.66 7.22
N ALA A 152 0.57 3.19 8.35
CA ALA A 152 1.43 3.99 9.23
C ALA A 152 2.83 4.19 8.62
N LEU A 153 3.31 3.21 7.86
CA LEU A 153 4.66 3.15 7.27
C LEU A 153 4.59 3.00 5.73
N PRO A 154 4.07 4.01 5.01
CA PRO A 154 3.79 3.89 3.58
C PRO A 154 5.05 3.75 2.71
N ASP A 155 6.20 4.11 3.26
CA ASP A 155 7.51 4.12 2.62
C ASP A 155 8.41 2.96 3.09
N VAL A 156 7.88 2.00 3.84
CA VAL A 156 8.60 0.81 4.28
C VAL A 156 8.12 -0.39 3.45
N TYR A 157 9.04 -1.29 3.11
CA TYR A 157 8.74 -2.58 2.50
C TYR A 157 9.52 -3.68 3.22
N TYR A 158 9.16 -4.93 2.98
CA TYR A 158 9.82 -6.05 3.64
C TYR A 158 10.24 -7.17 2.68
N ARG A 159 11.20 -7.99 3.12
CA ARG A 159 11.56 -9.28 2.53
C ARG A 159 11.54 -10.34 3.63
N ARG A 160 11.28 -11.59 3.24
CA ARG A 160 11.32 -12.74 4.15
C ARG A 160 12.32 -13.76 3.63
N ASN A 161 13.17 -14.24 4.51
CA ASN A 161 14.18 -15.24 4.22
C ASN A 161 14.05 -16.39 5.22
N ASP A 162 13.80 -17.60 4.72
CA ASP A 162 13.79 -18.80 5.56
C ASP A 162 15.24 -19.17 5.95
N TYR A 163 15.46 -19.56 7.20
CA TYR A 163 16.73 -20.12 7.65
C TYR A 163 16.49 -21.23 8.70
N GLY A 164 16.93 -22.45 8.39
CA GLY A 164 16.65 -23.59 9.26
C GLY A 164 15.14 -23.70 9.59
N PRO A 165 14.73 -23.77 10.87
CA PRO A 165 13.33 -23.76 11.27
C PRO A 165 12.71 -22.36 11.42
N GLY A 166 13.51 -21.29 11.29
CA GLY A 166 13.09 -19.91 11.50
C GLY A 166 12.99 -19.10 10.21
N ARG A 167 12.67 -17.82 10.37
CA ARG A 167 12.53 -16.86 9.27
C ARG A 167 12.95 -15.46 9.69
N THR A 168 13.81 -14.83 8.89
CA THR A 168 14.20 -13.43 9.07
C THR A 168 13.25 -12.55 8.28
N TRP A 169 12.65 -11.58 8.96
CA TRP A 169 11.97 -10.46 8.34
C TRP A 169 12.95 -9.32 8.18
N TRP A 170 13.18 -8.89 6.95
CA TRP A 170 13.92 -7.67 6.64
C TRP A 170 12.94 -6.55 6.36
N LEU A 171 13.12 -5.38 6.97
CA LEU A 171 12.40 -4.16 6.68
C LEU A 171 13.37 -3.14 6.11
N PHE A 172 12.91 -2.37 5.14
CA PHE A 172 13.70 -1.36 4.44
C PHE A 172 12.84 -0.13 4.16
N ASP A 173 13.42 1.06 4.26
CA ASP A 173 12.77 2.27 3.77
C ASP A 173 13.01 2.46 2.26
N THR A 174 12.11 3.17 1.58
CA THR A 174 12.30 3.45 0.15
C THR A 174 13.35 4.51 -0.14
N ALA A 175 13.78 5.26 0.88
CA ALA A 175 14.82 6.27 0.78
C ALA A 175 16.24 5.68 0.79
N VAL A 176 16.38 4.38 1.03
CA VAL A 176 17.66 3.67 1.09
C VAL A 176 18.57 4.24 2.18
N THR A 177 17.99 4.46 3.37
CA THR A 177 18.70 5.01 4.52
C THR A 177 18.68 4.11 5.73
N SER A 178 17.63 3.30 5.89
CA SER A 178 17.42 2.51 7.10
C SER A 178 16.98 1.10 6.78
N TRP A 179 17.39 0.15 7.61
CA TRP A 179 16.97 -1.24 7.53
C TRP A 179 16.81 -1.84 8.93
N ALA A 180 15.98 -2.88 9.04
CA ALA A 180 15.84 -3.69 10.24
C ALA A 180 15.72 -5.17 9.88
N THR A 181 16.19 -6.06 10.74
CA THR A 181 15.85 -7.48 10.72
C THR A 181 15.19 -7.90 12.01
N VAL A 182 14.27 -8.86 11.92
CA VAL A 182 13.74 -9.59 13.06
C VAL A 182 13.70 -11.07 12.77
N ASP A 183 14.28 -11.85 13.66
CA ASP A 183 14.43 -13.30 13.51
C ASP A 183 13.31 -14.04 14.25
N SER A 184 12.31 -14.54 13.51
CA SER A 184 11.27 -15.42 14.04
C SER A 184 11.80 -16.83 14.20
N VAL A 185 11.93 -17.28 15.45
CA VAL A 185 12.37 -18.64 15.79
C VAL A 185 11.23 -19.35 16.53
N PRO A 186 10.69 -20.45 16.01
CA PRO A 186 9.58 -21.15 16.63
C PRO A 186 9.84 -21.52 18.09
N GLY A 187 8.86 -21.23 18.96
CA GLY A 187 8.92 -21.56 20.38
C GLY A 187 9.74 -20.60 21.24
N GLN A 188 10.35 -19.56 20.66
CA GLN A 188 11.02 -18.52 21.44
C GLN A 188 10.01 -17.47 21.95
N PRO A 189 10.20 -16.95 23.18
CA PRO A 189 9.32 -15.94 23.76
C PRO A 189 9.68 -14.51 23.33
N ARG A 190 10.86 -14.32 22.73
CA ARG A 190 11.35 -13.04 22.22
C ARG A 190 12.23 -13.29 21.00
N PHE A 191 12.28 -12.30 20.14
CA PHE A 191 12.92 -12.37 18.83
C PHE A 191 14.00 -11.31 18.74
N GLU A 192 15.13 -11.70 18.16
CA GLU A 192 16.28 -10.82 18.02
C GLU A 192 16.04 -9.82 16.91
N VAL A 193 16.44 -8.57 17.15
CA VAL A 193 16.27 -7.45 16.22
C VAL A 193 17.63 -6.81 15.97
N HIS A 194 17.97 -6.56 14.70
CA HIS A 194 19.10 -5.71 14.31
C HIS A 194 18.60 -4.58 13.44
N GLN A 195 19.00 -3.33 13.70
CA GLN A 195 18.55 -2.19 12.89
C GLN A 195 19.68 -1.19 12.69
N SER A 196 19.73 -0.56 11.53
CA SER A 196 20.69 0.50 11.21
C SER A 196 20.05 1.60 10.38
N GLY A 197 20.65 2.78 10.42
CA GLY A 197 20.16 4.00 9.78
C GLY A 197 19.47 4.96 10.76
N PRO A 198 18.99 6.11 10.26
CA PRO A 198 18.32 7.12 11.08
C PRO A 198 16.96 6.68 11.64
N ARG A 199 16.40 5.54 11.20
CA ARG A 199 15.10 5.02 11.64
C ARG A 199 15.21 3.61 12.21
N GLN A 200 14.48 3.38 13.29
CA GLN A 200 14.31 2.07 13.91
C GLN A 200 13.04 1.41 13.34
N LEU A 201 13.13 0.89 12.11
CA LEU A 201 11.97 0.48 11.31
C LEU A 201 11.11 -0.62 11.97
N TRP A 202 11.73 -1.57 12.67
CA TRP A 202 10.98 -2.56 13.44
C TRP A 202 10.26 -1.93 14.62
N ASP A 203 10.88 -1.00 15.34
CA ASP A 203 10.26 -0.32 16.49
C ASP A 203 9.07 0.52 16.04
N GLU A 204 9.19 1.17 14.88
CA GLU A 204 8.09 1.87 14.23
C GLU A 204 6.95 0.91 13.86
N MET A 205 7.26 -0.26 13.28
CA MET A 205 6.26 -1.29 12.94
C MET A 205 5.59 -1.89 14.18
N ALA A 206 6.36 -2.19 15.23
CA ALA A 206 5.85 -2.68 16.51
C ALA A 206 4.96 -1.62 17.19
N THR A 207 5.34 -0.34 17.11
CA THR A 207 4.52 0.78 17.59
C THR A 207 3.20 0.88 16.83
N ALA A 208 3.23 0.76 15.50
CA ALA A 208 2.02 0.77 14.68
C ALA A 208 1.10 -0.42 15.00
N HIS A 209 1.67 -1.62 15.17
CA HIS A 209 0.94 -2.82 15.58
C HIS A 209 0.31 -2.69 16.97
N HIS A 210 1.05 -2.11 17.93
CA HIS A 210 0.54 -1.84 19.26
C HIS A 210 -0.62 -0.84 19.23
N ARG A 211 -0.52 0.25 18.46
CA ARG A 211 -1.61 1.22 18.26
C ARG A 211 -2.86 0.54 17.67
N TRP A 212 -2.69 -0.31 16.67
CA TRP A 212 -3.80 -1.09 16.09
C TRP A 212 -4.46 -2.00 17.14
N THR A 213 -3.66 -2.69 17.95
CA THR A 213 -4.17 -3.55 19.02
C THR A 213 -4.92 -2.74 20.08
N ALA A 214 -4.34 -1.61 20.53
CA ALA A 214 -4.95 -0.70 21.50
C ALA A 214 -6.25 -0.06 20.99
N ALA A 215 -6.40 0.14 19.67
CA ALA A 215 -7.62 0.61 19.01
C ALA A 215 -8.73 -0.47 18.90
N GLY A 216 -8.51 -1.65 19.48
CA GLY A 216 -9.46 -2.76 19.46
C GLY A 216 -9.38 -3.61 18.19
N ARG A 217 -8.21 -3.67 17.55
CA ARG A 217 -7.95 -4.47 16.33
C ARG A 217 -8.93 -4.13 15.19
N PRO A 218 -9.03 -2.86 14.78
CA PRO A 218 -9.98 -2.41 13.77
C PRO A 218 -9.83 -3.16 12.44
N GLY A 219 -10.96 -3.49 11.83
CA GLY A 219 -11.02 -3.99 10.45
C GLY A 219 -10.82 -2.89 9.42
N TYR A 220 -10.78 -3.27 8.15
CA TYR A 220 -10.58 -2.35 7.02
C TYR A 220 -11.58 -1.19 7.00
N ASP A 221 -12.84 -1.44 7.35
CA ASP A 221 -13.95 -0.47 7.28
C ASP A 221 -13.80 0.72 8.25
N ARG A 222 -13.00 0.58 9.31
CA ARG A 222 -12.68 1.68 10.21
C ARG A 222 -11.62 2.61 9.62
N TYR A 223 -10.82 2.14 8.68
CA TYR A 223 -9.84 2.97 7.99
C TYR A 223 -10.49 3.70 6.82
N GLY A 224 -9.97 4.89 6.54
CA GLY A 224 -10.28 5.61 5.32
C GLY A 224 -9.09 6.37 4.75
N LEU A 225 -9.33 7.01 3.62
CA LEU A 225 -8.33 7.71 2.83
C LEU A 225 -8.93 9.03 2.35
N THR A 226 -8.16 10.09 2.52
CA THR A 226 -8.42 11.40 1.91
C THR A 226 -7.34 11.67 0.88
N VAL A 227 -7.75 12.03 -0.33
CA VAL A 227 -6.89 12.36 -1.47
C VAL A 227 -7.06 13.84 -1.78
N THR A 228 -5.94 14.52 -1.98
CA THR A 228 -5.86 15.92 -2.40
C THR A 228 -4.90 16.02 -3.60
N PRO A 229 -4.85 17.17 -4.29
CA PRO A 229 -3.88 17.38 -5.38
C PRO A 229 -2.41 17.22 -4.96
N THR A 230 -2.10 17.32 -3.66
CA THR A 230 -0.73 17.24 -3.13
C THR A 230 -0.36 15.88 -2.54
N GLY A 231 -1.32 14.96 -2.39
CA GLY A 231 -1.05 13.63 -1.83
C GLY A 231 -2.29 12.95 -1.27
N GLN A 232 -2.06 11.93 -0.43
CA GLN A 232 -3.12 11.22 0.24
C GLN A 232 -2.76 10.93 1.70
N THR A 233 -3.77 10.89 2.56
CA THR A 233 -3.63 10.65 4.00
C THR A 233 -4.63 9.61 4.43
N ALA A 234 -4.14 8.53 5.01
CA ALA A 234 -4.97 7.49 5.61
C ALA A 234 -5.30 7.84 7.07
N TRP A 235 -6.49 7.49 7.51
CA TRP A 235 -7.03 7.85 8.81
C TRP A 235 -7.82 6.70 9.43
N LEU A 236 -7.98 6.73 10.76
CA LEU A 236 -8.74 5.76 11.54
C LEU A 236 -10.00 6.43 12.08
N ASP A 237 -11.17 5.86 11.78
CA ASP A 237 -12.53 6.32 12.10
C ASP A 237 -12.93 7.67 11.52
N ASP A 238 -12.08 8.68 11.62
CA ASP A 238 -12.36 10.05 11.22
C ASP A 238 -11.16 10.66 10.46
N PRO A 239 -11.37 11.43 9.37
CA PRO A 239 -10.31 12.16 8.66
C PRO A 239 -9.37 13.00 9.53
N ASP A 240 -9.82 13.48 10.69
CA ASP A 240 -9.01 14.26 11.64
C ASP A 240 -8.08 13.39 12.49
N THR A 241 -8.14 12.06 12.35
CA THR A 241 -7.29 11.08 13.06
C THR A 241 -6.38 10.32 12.08
N PRO A 242 -5.31 10.95 11.57
CA PRO A 242 -4.39 10.31 10.62
C PRO A 242 -3.63 9.12 11.24
N VAL A 243 -3.39 8.08 10.44
CA VAL A 243 -2.70 6.84 10.86
C VAL A 243 -1.19 6.97 10.74
N SER A 244 -0.70 7.72 9.75
CA SER A 244 0.72 7.96 9.57
C SER A 244 1.20 9.11 10.46
N GLY A 245 2.20 8.81 11.29
CA GLY A 245 2.98 9.82 11.99
C GLY A 245 4.02 10.43 11.05
N ARG A 246 3.60 11.09 9.97
CA ARG A 246 4.35 12.27 9.58
C ARG A 246 3.93 13.32 10.58
N ASP A 247 4.64 13.40 11.69
CA ASP A 247 4.72 14.69 12.37
C ASP A 247 5.04 15.70 11.28
N ALA A 248 4.18 16.71 11.15
CA ALA A 248 4.46 17.87 10.36
C ALA A 248 5.71 18.52 10.99
N ALA A 249 6.89 18.06 10.58
CA ALA A 249 8.13 18.75 10.83
C ALA A 249 8.02 20.07 10.07
N GLY A 250 7.81 21.13 10.85
CA GLY A 250 7.88 22.52 10.38
C GLY A 250 9.28 22.96 9.99
#